data_AF-A0A0R3RNY6-F1
#
_entry.id   AF-A0A0R3RNY6-F1
#
_cell.length_a   1.000
_cell.length_b   1.000
_cell.length_c   1.000
_cell.angle_alpha   90.00
_cell.angle_beta   90.00
_cell.angle_gamma   90.00
#
_symmetry.space_group_name_H-M   'P 1'
#
loop_
_entity.id
_entity.type
_entity.pdbx_description
1 polymer ?
#
loop_
_entity_poly.entity_id
_entity_poly.type
_entity_poly.pdbx_seq_one_letter_code
_entity_poly.pdbx_strand_id
1 'polypeptide(L)' 'MIIAESNARDNSFALFCIALVSLFGFLGNGLSLHITTTNSRFQNAYGTLCTAVLLCNIQTISIILIWGAIVLIT' A
#
# COMPACT_ATOMS: atom_id res chain seq x y z
N MET A 1 12.22 -1.86 32.29
CA MET A 1 10.88 -1.25 32.11
C MET A 1 10.91 -0.13 31.08
N ILE A 2 11.78 0.89 31.20
CA ILE A 2 11.86 2.03 30.27
C ILE A 2 12.14 1.61 28.80
N ILE A 3 13.05 0.65 28.57
CA ILE A 3 13.42 0.17 27.22
C ILE A 3 12.25 -0.56 26.53
N ALA A 4 11.44 -1.30 27.29
CA ALA A 4 10.29 -2.01 26.73
C ALA A 4 9.18 -1.04 26.31
N GLU A 5 8.99 0.06 27.05
CA GLU A 5 8.02 1.10 26.72
C GLU A 5 8.44 1.95 25.51
N SER A 6 9.74 2.24 25.35
CA SER A 6 10.23 2.96 24.15
C SER A 6 10.03 2.10 22.90
N ASN A 7 10.37 0.81 22.95
CA ASN A 7 10.19 -0.11 21.82
C ASN A 7 8.71 -0.24 21.42
N ALA A 8 7.79 -0.28 22.39
CA ALA A 8 6.36 -0.33 22.10
C ALA A 8 5.86 0.94 21.40
N ARG A 9 6.37 2.12 21.81
CA ARG A 9 6.03 3.40 21.19
C ARG A 9 6.56 3.50 19.76
N ASP A 10 7.81 3.09 19.54
CA ASP A 10 8.45 3.12 18.23
C ASP A 10 7.76 2.16 17.25
N ASN A 11 7.40 0.96 17.71
CA ASN A 11 6.63 0.00 16.91
C ASN A 11 5.24 0.54 16.54
N SER A 12 4.56 1.20 17.48
CA SER A 12 3.26 1.82 17.22
C SER A 12 3.34 2.96 16.20
N PHE A 13 4.39 3.78 16.28
CA PHE A 13 4.65 4.83 15.29
C PHE A 13 4.96 4.26 13.91
N ALA A 14 5.80 3.22 13.82
CA ALA A 14 6.11 2.55 12.57
C ALA A 14 4.87 1.92 11.92
N LEU A 15 4.01 1.25 12.70
CA LEU A 15 2.73 0.72 12.24
C LEU A 15 1.83 1.81 11.67
N PHE A 16 1.73 2.95 12.37
CA PHE A 16 0.94 4.08 11.91
C PHE A 16 1.46 4.65 10.58
N CYS A 17 2.78 4.80 10.44
CA CYS A 17 3.39 5.24 9.18
C CYS A 17 3.12 4.27 8.03
N ILE A 18 3.29 2.96 8.26
CA ILE A 18 3.03 1.93 7.25
C ILE A 18 1.54 1.94 6.84
N ALA A 19 0.63 2.07 7.80
CA ALA A 19 -0.80 2.14 7.55
C ALA A 19 -1.18 3.39 6.73
N LEU A 20 -0.64 4.55 7.07
CA LEU A 20 -0.87 5.79 6.32
C LEU A 20 -0.36 5.70 4.88
N VAL A 21 0.88 5.27 4.68
CA VAL A 21 1.46 5.11 3.33
C VAL A 21 0.64 4.10 2.52
N SER A 22 0.18 3.03 3.16
CA SER A 22 -0.66 2.02 2.51
C SER A 22 -2.01 2.59 2.09
N LEU A 23 -2.67 3.37 2.95
CA LEU A 23 -3.95 4.03 2.65
C LEU A 23 -3.83 4.95 1.43
N PHE A 24 -2.85 5.85 1.41
CA PHE A 24 -2.62 6.74 0.28
C PHE A 24 -2.22 5.97 -0.98
N GLY A 25 -1.41 4.92 -0.83
CA GLY A 25 -1.03 4.02 -1.91
C GLY A 25 -2.23 3.32 -2.54
N PHE A 26 -3.16 2.78 -1.73
CA PHE A 26 -4.37 2.14 -2.22
C PHE A 26 -5.31 3.12 -2.91
N LEU A 27 -5.52 4.30 -2.33
CA LEU A 27 -6.36 5.34 -2.95
C LEU A 27 -5.78 5.80 -4.29
N GLY A 28 -4.48 6.09 -4.35
CA GLY A 28 -3.82 6.57 -5.56
C GLY A 28 -3.81 5.53 -6.68
N ASN A 29 -3.34 4.31 -6.39
CA ASN A 29 -3.27 3.25 -7.39
C ASN A 29 -4.67 2.73 -7.76
N GLY A 30 -5.59 2.65 -6.80
CA GLY A 30 -6.98 2.23 -7.03
C GLY A 30 -7.75 3.20 -7.90
N LEU A 31 -7.64 4.52 -7.65
CA LEU A 31 -8.27 5.53 -8.49
C LEU A 31 -7.68 5.53 -9.91
N SER A 32 -6.35 5.41 -10.02
CA SER A 32 -5.68 5.33 -11.33
C SER A 32 -6.11 4.07 -12.10
N LEU A 33 -6.27 2.94 -11.40
CA LEU A 33 -6.75 1.69 -11.98
C LEU A 33 -8.21 1.83 -12.44
N HIS A 34 -9.06 2.46 -11.64
CA HIS A 34 -10.45 2.72 -12.00
C HIS A 34 -10.54 3.57 -13.27
N ILE A 35 -9.78 4.64 -13.37
CA ILE A 35 -9.75 5.50 -14.56
C ILE A 35 -9.25 4.74 -15.79
N THR A 36 -8.16 3.99 -15.64
CA THR A 36 -7.54 3.22 -16.75
C THR A 36 -8.49 2.14 -17.28
N THR A 37 -9.28 1.53 -16.41
CA THR A 37 -10.20 0.44 -16.78
C THR A 37 -11.54 0.93 -17.32
N THR A 38 -12.05 2.07 -16.83
CA THR A 38 -13.38 2.58 -17.21
C THR A 38 -13.37 3.55 -18.38
N ASN A 39 -12.26 4.27 -18.60
CA ASN A 39 -12.18 5.23 -19.70
C ASN A 39 -11.71 4.54 -20.98
N SER A 40 -12.57 4.52 -22.01
CA SER A 40 -12.31 3.86 -23.29
C SER A 40 -11.05 4.34 -24.00
N ARG A 41 -10.58 5.57 -23.74
CA ARG A 41 -9.33 6.08 -24.32
C ARG A 41 -8.08 5.34 -23.83
N PHE A 42 -8.15 4.71 -22.65
CA PHE A 42 -7.05 3.97 -22.06
C PHE A 42 -7.15 2.45 -22.30
N GLN A 43 -8.21 1.96 -22.96
CA GLN A 43 -8.37 0.53 -23.27
C GLN A 43 -7.56 0.10 -24.50
N ASN A 44 -6.25 0.32 -24.44
CA ASN A 44 -5.28 -0.09 -25.46
C ASN A 44 -4.16 -0.93 -24.82
N ALA A 45 -3.21 -1.42 -25.63
CA ALA A 45 -2.11 -2.26 -25.15
C ALA A 45 -1.26 -1.57 -24.07
N TYR A 46 -1.04 -0.25 -24.20
CA TYR A 46 -0.31 0.53 -23.21
C TYR A 46 -1.10 0.66 -21.89
N GLY A 47 -2.40 0.90 -21.96
CA GLY A 47 -3.25 0.93 -20.76
C GLY A 47 -3.34 -0.42 -20.05
N THR A 48 -3.29 -1.53 -20.80
CA THR A 48 -3.20 -2.88 -20.21
C THR A 48 -1.91 -3.06 -19.42
N LEU A 49 -0.77 -2.57 -19.94
CA LEU A 49 0.50 -2.58 -19.23
C LEU A 49 0.43 -1.70 -17.96
N CYS A 50 -0.16 -0.50 -18.06
CA CYS A 50 -0.38 0.37 -16.90
C CYS A 50 -1.26 -0.29 -15.83
N THR A 51 -2.34 -0.97 -16.23
CA THR A 51 -3.18 -1.75 -15.31
C THR A 51 -2.40 -2.82 -14.57
N ALA A 52 -1.51 -3.57 -15.26
CA ALA A 52 -0.67 -4.57 -14.63
C ALA A 52 0.30 -3.95 -13.59
N VAL A 53 0.91 -2.81 -13.92
CA VAL A 53 1.79 -2.07 -13.00
C VAL A 53 1.01 -1.57 -11.77
N LEU A 54 -0.18 -1.00 -11.97
CA LEU A 54 -1.03 -0.53 -10.88
C LEU A 54 -1.46 -1.66 -9.94
N LEU A 55 -1.80 -2.82 -10.49
CA LEU A 55 -2.11 -4.02 -9.69
C LEU A 55 -0.88 -4.52 -8.91
N CYS A 56 0.31 -4.53 -9.54
CA CYS A 56 1.56 -4.89 -8.88
C CYS A 56 1.87 -3.95 -7.69
N ASN A 57 1.65 -2.65 -7.87
CA ASN A 57 1.80 -1.68 -6.78
C ASN A 57 0.84 -1.96 -5.63
N ILE A 58 -0.45 -2.22 -5.91
CA ILE A 58 -1.46 -2.56 -4.89
C ILE A 58 -1.08 -3.85 -4.14
N GLN A 59 -0.58 -4.86 -4.86
CA GLN A 59 -0.09 -6.09 -4.25
C GLN A 59 1.11 -5.84 -3.34
N THR A 60 2.09 -5.07 -3.80
CA THR A 60 3.30 -4.73 -3.03
C THR A 60 2.95 -3.99 -1.75
N ILE A 61 2.06 -2.99 -1.83
CA ILE A 61 1.56 -2.25 -0.67
C ILE A 61 0.89 -3.20 0.33
N SER A 62 0.04 -4.10 -0.16
CA SER A 62 -0.63 -5.11 0.69
C SER A 62 0.38 -6.01 1.40
N ILE A 63 1.41 -6.47 0.71
CA ILE A 63 2.46 -7.33 1.28
C ILE A 63 3.23 -6.58 2.37
N ILE A 64 3.65 -5.34 2.10
CA ILE A 64 4.37 -4.51 3.08
C ILE A 64 3.51 -4.25 4.32
N LEU A 65 2.22 -3.94 4.12
CA LEU A 65 1.28 -3.71 5.21
C LEU A 65 1.12 -4.95 6.09
N ILE A 66 0.89 -6.12 5.48
CA ILE A 66 0.72 -7.39 6.22
C ILE A 66 2.01 -7.76 6.95
N TRP A 67 3.14 -7.71 6.25
CA TRP A 67 4.44 -8.06 6.84
C TRP A 67 4.81 -7.11 7.99
N GLY A 68 4.64 -5.80 7.80
CA GLY A 68 4.88 -4.79 8.83
C GLY A 68 3.94 -4.96 10.03
N ALA A 69 2.66 -5.28 9.78
CA ALA A 69 1.71 -5.58 10.84
C ALA A 69 2.14 -6.79 11.67
N ILE A 70 2.54 -7.88 11.02
CA ILE A 70 3.02 -9.08 11.72
C ILE A 70 4.25 -8.72 12.57
N VAL A 71 5.31 -8.18 11.95
CA VAL A 71 6.59 -7.90 12.62
C VAL A 71 6.45 -6.95 13.82
N LEU A 72 5.53 -5.99 13.77
CA LEU A 72 5.40 -4.96 14.81
C LEU A 72 4.34 -5.29 15.88
N ILE A 73 3.43 -6.23 15.61
CA ILE A 73 2.38 -6.65 16.55
C ILE A 73 2.77 -7.95 17.29
N THR A 74 3.53 -8.84 16.65
CA THR A 74 4.01 -10.10 17.26
C THR A 74 5.35 -9.90 17.95
#